data_AF-A0A0J6SH85-F1
#
_entry.id   AF-A0A0J6SH85-F1
#
_cell.length_a   1.000
_cell.length_b   1.000
_cell.length_c   1.000
_cell.angle_alpha   90.00
_cell.angle_beta   90.00
_cell.angle_gamma   90.00
#
_symmetry.space_group_name_H-M   'P 1'
#
loop_
_entity.id
_entity.type
_entity.pdbx_description
1 polymer ?
#
loop_
_entity_poly.entity_id
_entity_poly.type
_entity_poly.pdbx_seq_one_letter_code
_entity_poly.pdbx_strand_id
1 'polypeptide(L)'
;AGAQQGGQAGAGRAVYESYGCGACHDPGAKVRAPSLAGLYGREVRLADGRTVTADETYLRDKILNPNRQKLAADYKQVMPTFRNVIPNDDLDRLVAYLKSRSATAQQEATP
;
A
#
# COMPACT_ATOMS: atom_id res chain seq x y z
N ALA A 1 -14.07 2.86 -23.52
CA ALA A 1 -14.29 1.59 -22.79
C ALA A 1 -13.98 1.82 -21.32
N GLY A 2 -15.01 2.07 -20.50
CA GLY A 2 -14.84 2.41 -19.09
C GLY A 2 -16.03 1.89 -18.30
N ALA A 3 -15.80 0.83 -17.54
CA ALA A 3 -16.67 0.32 -16.46
C ALA A 3 -16.13 -1.04 -15.99
N GLN A 4 -15.09 -1.04 -15.14
CA GLN A 4 -14.81 -2.19 -14.25
C GLN A 4 -13.86 -1.85 -13.09
N GLN A 5 -13.59 -0.56 -12.81
CA GLN A 5 -12.66 -0.16 -11.73
C GLN A 5 -13.37 0.16 -10.40
N GLY A 6 -14.68 0.39 -10.41
CA GLY A 6 -15.45 0.75 -9.20
C GLY A 6 -15.81 -0.43 -8.30
N GLY A 7 -16.11 -1.60 -8.87
CA GLY A 7 -16.52 -2.78 -8.11
C GLY A 7 -15.37 -3.44 -7.33
N GLN A 8 -14.18 -3.51 -7.93
CA GLN A 8 -13.01 -4.12 -7.28
C GLN A 8 -12.32 -3.15 -6.30
N ALA A 9 -12.30 -1.86 -6.60
CA ALA A 9 -11.79 -0.85 -5.67
C ALA A 9 -12.67 -0.72 -4.42
N GLY A 10 -14.00 -0.85 -4.55
CA GLY A 10 -14.92 -0.87 -3.42
C GLY A 10 -14.70 -2.07 -2.48
N ALA A 11 -14.52 -3.26 -3.05
CA ALA A 11 -14.18 -4.46 -2.27
C ALA A 11 -12.81 -4.35 -1.59
N GLY A 12 -11.81 -3.81 -2.28
CA GLY A 12 -10.48 -3.61 -1.70
C GLY A 12 -10.42 -2.52 -0.62
N ARG A 13 -11.26 -1.49 -0.69
CA ARG A 13 -11.43 -0.51 0.38
C ARG A 13 -11.98 -1.15 1.65
N ALA A 14 -13.00 -2.00 1.55
CA ALA A 14 -13.58 -2.68 2.70
C ALA A 14 -12.54 -3.58 3.41
N VAL A 15 -11.70 -4.28 2.64
CA VAL A 15 -10.58 -5.06 3.17
C VAL A 15 -9.56 -4.16 3.87
N TYR A 16 -9.15 -3.04 3.26
CA TYR A 16 -8.23 -2.07 3.85
C TYR A 16 -8.71 -1.53 5.21
N GLU A 17 -10.00 -1.21 5.31
CA GLU A 17 -10.63 -0.74 6.55
C GLU A 17 -10.73 -1.87 7.59
N SER A 18 -11.10 -3.09 7.16
CA SER A 18 -11.28 -4.26 8.03
C SER A 18 -9.97 -4.72 8.68
N TYR A 19 -8.85 -4.65 7.97
CA TYR A 19 -7.52 -4.93 8.52
C TYR A 19 -6.88 -3.72 9.22
N GLY A 20 -7.59 -2.59 9.32
CA GLY A 20 -7.15 -1.42 10.07
C GLY A 20 -5.97 -0.66 9.45
N CYS A 21 -5.72 -0.84 8.15
CA CYS A 21 -4.57 -0.23 7.47
C CYS A 21 -4.59 1.30 7.56
N GLY A 22 -5.78 1.90 7.51
CA GLY A 22 -6.00 3.34 7.59
C GLY A 22 -5.57 3.97 8.92
N ALA A 23 -5.57 3.22 10.02
CA ALA A 23 -5.18 3.73 11.35
C ALA A 23 -3.73 4.25 11.38
N CYS A 24 -2.87 3.75 10.49
CA CYS A 24 -1.47 4.17 10.37
C CYS A 24 -1.18 4.86 9.03
N HIS A 25 -1.86 4.50 7.94
CA HIS A 25 -1.48 4.93 6.59
C HIS A 25 -2.37 6.02 5.97
N ASP A 26 -3.52 6.34 6.56
CA ASP A 26 -4.35 7.44 6.06
C ASP A 26 -3.83 8.80 6.52
N PRO A 27 -4.11 9.87 5.74
CA PRO A 27 -3.74 11.23 6.12
C PRO A 27 -4.33 11.58 7.49
N GLY A 28 -3.50 12.03 8.42
CA GLY A 28 -3.90 12.36 9.79
C GLY A 28 -3.70 11.24 10.82
N ALA A 29 -3.16 10.08 10.44
CA ALA A 29 -2.72 9.06 11.39
C ALA A 29 -1.67 9.61 12.37
N LYS A 30 -1.80 9.26 13.66
CA LYS A 30 -0.83 9.66 14.70
C LYS A 30 0.51 8.96 14.56
N VAL A 31 0.53 7.81 13.90
CA VAL A 31 1.74 7.03 13.62
C VAL A 31 2.36 7.54 12.33
N ARG A 32 3.66 7.84 12.37
CA ARG A 32 4.42 8.16 11.16
C ARG A 32 4.59 6.87 10.34
N ALA A 33 3.77 6.70 9.32
CA ALA A 33 3.88 5.64 8.31
C ALA A 33 3.99 6.28 6.90
N PRO A 34 4.53 5.55 5.91
CA PRO A 34 4.54 6.05 4.53
C PRO A 34 3.13 6.14 3.98
N SER A 35 2.86 7.21 3.21
CA SER A 35 1.61 7.33 2.47
C SER A 35 1.53 6.22 1.42
N LEU A 36 0.36 5.58 1.33
CA LEU A 36 0.07 4.58 0.31
C LEU A 36 -0.58 5.20 -0.94
N ALA A 37 -1.00 6.47 -0.87
CA ALA A 37 -1.51 7.19 -2.02
C ALA A 37 -0.37 7.48 -3.00
N GLY A 38 -0.56 7.13 -4.28
CA GLY A 38 0.49 7.32 -5.30
C GLY A 38 1.71 6.42 -5.12
N LEU A 39 1.66 5.39 -4.26
CA LEU A 39 2.80 4.52 -4.00
C LEU A 39 3.08 3.58 -5.17
N TYR A 40 2.04 3.02 -5.81
CA TYR A 40 2.22 2.05 -6.88
C TYR A 40 2.93 2.67 -8.08
N GLY A 41 4.01 2.02 -8.53
CA GLY A 41 4.88 2.50 -9.60
C GLY A 41 5.90 3.57 -9.18
N ARG A 42 5.90 4.00 -7.91
CA ARG A 42 6.88 4.95 -7.38
C ARG A 42 8.19 4.25 -7.02
N GLU A 43 9.29 4.97 -7.15
CA GLU A 43 10.56 4.53 -6.59
C GLU A 43 10.59 4.67 -5.07
N VAL A 44 11.01 3.60 -4.39
CA VAL A 44 11.17 3.52 -2.94
C VAL A 44 12.63 3.23 -2.62
N ARG A 45 13.23 4.10 -1.82
CA ARG A 45 14.60 3.92 -1.35
C ARG A 45 14.64 3.07 -0.08
N LEU A 46 15.48 2.05 -0.09
CA LEU A 46 15.70 1.12 1.02
C LEU A 46 16.90 1.55 1.87
N ALA A 47 16.95 1.09 3.11
CA ALA A 47 18.01 1.43 4.05
C ALA A 47 19.40 0.89 3.66
N ASP A 48 19.44 -0.12 2.77
CA ASP A 48 20.66 -0.68 2.21
C ASP A 48 21.22 0.14 1.03
N GLY A 49 20.59 1.27 0.70
CA GLY A 49 20.99 2.16 -0.40
C GLY A 49 20.39 1.80 -1.75
N ARG A 50 19.69 0.68 -1.88
CA ARG A 50 19.00 0.31 -3.12
C ARG A 50 17.73 1.13 -3.31
N THR A 51 17.34 1.31 -4.57
CA THR A 51 16.03 1.82 -4.95
C THR A 51 15.25 0.69 -5.61
N VAL A 52 14.00 0.48 -5.20
CA VAL A 52 13.10 -0.50 -5.77
C VAL A 52 11.83 0.19 -6.25
N THR A 53 11.25 -0.26 -7.35
CA THR A 53 9.92 0.19 -7.77
C THR A 53 8.88 -0.47 -6.88
N ALA A 54 7.94 0.31 -6.36
CA ALA A 54 6.78 -0.19 -5.64
C ALA A 54 5.76 -0.80 -6.60
N ASP A 55 6.14 -1.93 -7.18
CA ASP A 55 5.29 -2.76 -8.03
C ASP A 55 4.36 -3.66 -7.21
N GLU A 56 3.63 -4.52 -7.90
CA GLU A 56 2.66 -5.41 -7.25
C GLU A 56 3.34 -6.40 -6.29
N THR A 57 4.47 -6.96 -6.71
CA THR A 57 5.27 -7.91 -5.91
C THR A 57 5.77 -7.25 -4.64
N TYR A 58 6.28 -6.02 -4.74
CA TYR A 58 6.74 -5.23 -3.62
C TYR A 58 5.61 -4.95 -2.62
N LEU A 59 4.44 -4.52 -3.09
CA LEU A 59 3.29 -4.27 -2.22
C LEU A 59 2.88 -5.54 -1.47
N ARG A 60 2.81 -6.68 -2.16
CA ARG A 60 2.48 -7.99 -1.54
C ARG A 60 3.51 -8.40 -0.49
N ASP A 61 4.79 -8.34 -0.83
CA ASP A 61 5.87 -8.68 0.11
C ASP A 61 5.86 -7.75 1.33
N LYS A 62 5.54 -6.47 1.13
CA LYS A 62 5.42 -5.49 2.22
C LYS A 62 4.24 -5.71 3.13
N ILE A 63 3.09 -6.15 2.60
CA ILE A 63 1.93 -6.50 3.43
C ILE A 63 2.23 -7.77 4.22
N LEU A 64 2.75 -8.80 3.56
CA LEU A 64 2.98 -10.10 4.19
C LEU A 64 4.18 -10.09 5.14
N ASN A 65 5.24 -9.37 4.80
CA ASN A 65 6.49 -9.34 5.55
C ASN A 65 7.10 -7.91 5.59
N PRO A 66 6.45 -6.93 6.25
CA PRO A 66 6.85 -5.52 6.20
C PRO A 66 8.28 -5.25 6.64
N ASN A 67 8.78 -6.09 7.56
CA ASN A 67 10.10 -5.98 8.17
C ASN A 67 11.24 -6.56 7.32
N ARG A 68 10.97 -7.21 6.19
CA ARG A 68 12.02 -7.78 5.33
C ARG A 68 12.88 -6.73 4.63
N GLN A 69 12.27 -5.62 4.22
CA GLN A 69 12.94 -4.57 3.44
C GLN A 69 12.87 -3.25 4.20
N LYS A 70 13.88 -2.91 5.01
CA LYS A 70 13.83 -1.64 5.75
C LYS A 70 13.83 -0.46 4.78
N LEU A 71 12.93 0.50 4.97
CA LEU A 71 12.89 1.74 4.20
C LEU A 71 14.06 2.65 4.61
N ALA A 72 14.57 3.47 3.69
CA ALA A 72 15.63 4.44 3.99
C ALA A 72 15.15 5.52 4.98
N ALA A 73 13.86 5.86 4.90
CA ALA A 73 13.22 6.74 5.85
C ALA A 73 13.10 6.07 7.22
N ASP A 74 13.31 6.85 8.28
CA ASP A 74 13.28 6.39 9.67
C ASP A 74 11.83 6.18 10.17
N TYR A 75 11.20 5.11 9.66
CA TYR A 75 9.91 4.62 10.11
C TYR A 75 10.11 3.56 11.20
N LYS A 76 9.33 3.67 12.28
CA LYS A 76 9.30 2.61 13.29
C LYS A 76 8.73 1.35 12.67
N GLN A 77 9.36 0.20 12.93
CA GLN A 77 8.92 -1.12 12.47
C GLN A 77 7.74 -1.62 13.31
N VAL A 78 6.63 -0.88 13.27
CA VAL A 78 5.39 -1.17 14.01
C VAL A 78 4.32 -1.82 13.14
N MET A 79 4.53 -1.89 11.82
CA MET A 79 3.60 -2.55 10.92
C MET A 79 3.61 -4.07 11.21
N PRO A 80 2.45 -4.66 11.59
CA PRO A 80 2.37 -6.08 11.89
C PRO A 80 2.55 -6.91 10.63
N THR A 81 3.00 -8.15 10.80
CA THR A 81 3.01 -9.14 9.72
C THR A 81 1.60 -9.64 9.45
N PHE A 82 1.21 -9.70 8.18
CA PHE A 82 -0.08 -10.27 7.75
C PHE A 82 0.05 -11.63 7.08
N ARG A 83 1.26 -12.23 7.12
CA ARG A 83 1.48 -13.59 6.63
C ARG A 83 0.55 -14.56 7.36
N ASN A 84 -0.23 -15.32 6.60
CA ASN A 84 -1.26 -16.25 7.10
C ASN A 84 -2.44 -15.58 7.85
N VAL A 85 -2.54 -14.25 7.83
CA VAL A 85 -3.67 -13.48 8.40
C VAL A 85 -4.62 -13.02 7.30
N ILE A 86 -4.06 -12.54 6.19
CA ILE A 86 -4.83 -12.13 5.02
C ILE A 86 -4.86 -13.30 4.01
N PRO A 87 -6.04 -13.81 3.64
CA PRO A 87 -6.16 -14.82 2.58
C PRO A 87 -5.82 -14.23 1.20
N ASN A 88 -5.46 -15.07 0.24
CA ASN A 88 -4.99 -14.61 -1.08
C ASN A 88 -5.99 -13.70 -1.80
N ASP A 89 -7.29 -14.03 -1.76
CA ASP A 89 -8.34 -13.22 -2.38
C ASP A 89 -8.42 -11.79 -1.80
N ASP A 90 -8.28 -11.66 -0.49
CA ASP A 90 -8.30 -10.34 0.17
C ASP A 90 -7.00 -9.59 -0.08
N LEU A 91 -5.86 -10.29 -0.17
CA LEU A 91 -4.60 -9.68 -0.57
C LEU A 91 -4.69 -9.10 -1.99
N ASP A 92 -5.28 -9.84 -2.92
CA ASP A 92 -5.50 -9.37 -4.31
C ASP A 92 -6.36 -8.11 -4.34
N ARG A 93 -7.46 -8.11 -3.58
CA ARG A 93 -8.36 -6.94 -3.46
C ARG A 93 -7.65 -5.74 -2.83
N LEU A 94 -6.88 -5.96 -1.77
CA LEU A 94 -6.13 -4.92 -1.08
C LEU A 94 -5.10 -4.28 -2.03
N VAL A 95 -4.33 -5.10 -2.74
CA VAL A 95 -3.32 -4.61 -3.69
C VAL A 95 -3.98 -3.88 -4.86
N ALA A 96 -5.11 -4.38 -5.39
CA ALA A 96 -5.89 -3.67 -6.41
C ALA A 96 -6.35 -2.28 -5.94
N TYR A 97 -6.77 -2.16 -4.68
CA TYR A 97 -7.14 -0.87 -4.09
C TYR A 97 -5.94 0.07 -3.90
N LEU A 98 -4.77 -0.43 -3.49
CA LEU A 98 -3.56 0.40 -3.42
C LEU A 98 -3.12 0.91 -4.80
N LYS A 99 -3.28 0.08 -5.84
CA LYS A 99 -3.07 0.47 -7.24
C LYS A 99 -4.04 1.58 -7.66
N SER A 100 -5.33 1.46 -7.34
CA SER A 100 -6.32 2.49 -7.69
C SER A 100 -6.08 3.82 -6.97
N ARG A 101 -5.64 3.80 -5.70
CA ARG A 101 -5.23 5.01 -4.95
C ARG A 101 -4.05 5.74 -5.59
N SER A 102 -3.28 5.06 -6.44
CA SER A 102 -2.18 5.67 -7.18
C SER A 102 -2.66 6.34 -8.46
N ALA A 103 -3.64 5.76 -9.16
CA ALA A 103 -4.30 6.39 -10.30
C ALA A 103 -5.02 7.69 -9.91
N THR A 104 -5.67 7.72 -8.73
CA THR A 104 -6.33 8.94 -8.21
C THR A 104 -5.33 10.00 -7.77
N ALA A 105 -4.22 9.61 -7.11
CA ALA A 105 -3.17 10.56 -6.71
C ALA A 105 -2.46 11.22 -7.91
N GLN A 106 -2.36 10.54 -9.05
CA GLN A 106 -1.79 11.10 -10.27
C GLN A 106 -2.71 12.08 -11.01
N GLN A 107 -4.00 12.14 -10.67
CA GLN A 107 -4.94 13.12 -11.22
C GLN A 107 -4.96 14.44 -10.44
N GLU A 108 -4.49 14.46 -9.19
CA GLU A 108 -4.41 15.67 -8.36
C GLU A 108 -3.04 16.39 -8.46
N ALA A 109 -2.03 15.73 -9.02
CA ALA A 109 -0.67 16.25 -9.16
C ALA A 109 -0.38 16.97 -10.50
N THR A 110 -1.42 17.41 -11.22
CA THR A 110 -1.26 18.25 -12.43
C THR A 110 -1.89 19.63 -12.16
N PRO A 111 -1.12 20.73 -12.21
CA PRO A 111 -1.65 22.09 -12.11
C PRO A 111 -2.46 22.51 -13.34
#